data_AF-A0A2I0HVN6-F1
#
_entry.id   AF-A0A2I0HVN6-F1
#
_cell.length_a   1.000
_cell.length_b   1.000
_cell.length_c   1.000
_cell.angle_alpha   90.00
_cell.angle_beta   90.00
_cell.angle_gamma   90.00
#
_symmetry.space_group_name_H-M   'P 1'
#
loop_
_entity.id
_entity.type
_entity.pdbx_description
1 polymer ?
#
loop_
_entity_poly.entity_id
_entity_poly.type
_entity_poly.pdbx_seq_one_letter_code
_entity_poly.pdbx_strand_id
1 'polypeptide(L)'
;MASSSFNMVSLPSFSPSPSPRSGLSAFRHVSGGNSRWEKVAAAAVAVKAMAGPKYKGTQMRETRLAEMIEQKVDEAKEVCEGDATSDECKVAWDEVEEVSQAKADLRLKLEVQKLDPLESFCQDNPETEECRIYED
;
A
#
# COMPACT_ATOMS: atom_id res chain seq x y z
N MET A 1 -19.91 4.84 -38.23
CA MET A 1 -19.75 3.42 -37.84
C MET A 1 -18.26 3.11 -37.87
N ALA A 2 -17.59 3.21 -36.73
CA ALA A 2 -16.21 2.78 -36.58
C ALA A 2 -16.21 1.72 -35.47
N SER A 3 -16.15 0.46 -35.89
CA SER A 3 -16.08 -0.70 -35.02
C SER A 3 -14.65 -0.83 -34.51
N SER A 4 -14.43 -0.62 -33.21
CA SER A 4 -13.16 -0.94 -32.56
C SER A 4 -13.33 -2.23 -31.79
N SER A 5 -12.79 -3.32 -32.36
CA SER A 5 -12.72 -4.64 -31.75
C SER A 5 -11.73 -4.63 -30.58
N PHE A 6 -12.20 -4.93 -29.38
CA PHE A 6 -11.33 -5.17 -28.22
C PHE A 6 -10.78 -6.61 -28.31
N ASN A 7 -9.45 -6.73 -28.40
CA ASN A 7 -8.74 -8.01 -28.28
C ASN A 7 -8.75 -8.46 -26.81
N MET A 8 -9.44 -9.56 -26.53
CA MET A 8 -9.48 -10.22 -25.23
C MET A 8 -8.22 -11.08 -25.08
N VAL A 9 -7.26 -10.62 -24.27
CA VAL A 9 -6.04 -11.39 -23.98
C VAL A 9 -6.39 -12.51 -23.00
N SER A 10 -6.14 -13.74 -23.43
CA SER A 10 -6.46 -14.99 -22.73
C SER A 10 -5.54 -15.21 -21.52
N LEU A 11 -6.12 -15.42 -20.34
CA LEU A 11 -5.39 -15.81 -19.12
C LEU A 11 -5.09 -17.33 -19.15
N PRO A 12 -3.86 -17.78 -18.82
CA PRO A 12 -3.58 -19.21 -18.71
C PRO A 12 -4.20 -19.81 -17.44
N SER A 13 -4.94 -20.89 -17.65
CA SER A 13 -5.55 -21.76 -16.64
C SER A 13 -4.48 -22.45 -15.77
N PHE A 14 -4.49 -22.17 -14.47
CA PHE A 14 -3.60 -22.81 -13.50
C PHE A 14 -4.28 -24.06 -12.94
N SER A 15 -3.89 -25.23 -13.44
CA SER A 15 -4.32 -26.53 -12.88
C SER A 15 -3.40 -26.93 -11.70
N PRO A 16 -3.97 -27.37 -10.56
CA PRO A 16 -3.18 -27.93 -9.47
C PRO A 16 -2.92 -29.42 -9.75
N SER A 17 -1.66 -29.83 -9.79
CA SER A 17 -1.29 -31.25 -9.90
C SER A 17 -0.89 -31.82 -8.54
N PRO A 18 -1.29 -33.06 -8.18
CA PRO A 18 -1.06 -33.64 -6.86
C PRO A 18 0.29 -34.36 -6.76
N SER A 19 0.87 -34.30 -5.57
CA SER A 19 2.01 -35.12 -5.11
C SER A 19 1.74 -36.62 -5.28
N PRO A 20 2.78 -37.47 -5.42
CA PRO A 20 3.03 -38.37 -4.29
C PRO A 20 4.49 -38.89 -4.09
N ARG A 21 4.69 -39.32 -2.83
CA ARG A 21 5.41 -40.53 -2.37
C ARG A 21 6.95 -40.55 -2.25
N SER A 22 7.36 -40.47 -0.98
CA SER A 22 8.12 -41.49 -0.24
C SER A 22 9.34 -42.11 -0.93
N GLY A 23 10.52 -41.63 -0.52
CA GLY A 23 11.78 -42.36 -0.62
C GLY A 23 12.49 -42.34 0.74
N LEU A 24 12.40 -43.44 1.48
CA LEU A 24 13.32 -43.76 2.57
C LEU A 24 14.72 -43.93 1.96
N SER A 25 15.69 -43.15 2.42
CA SER A 25 17.08 -43.56 2.26
C SER A 25 17.87 -43.11 3.48
N ALA A 26 18.26 -44.11 4.26
CA ALA A 26 19.10 -43.98 5.43
C ALA A 26 20.47 -43.45 5.00
N PHE A 27 20.87 -42.29 5.53
CA PHE A 27 22.27 -41.93 5.57
C PHE A 27 22.66 -41.49 6.99
N ARG A 28 23.45 -42.39 7.59
CA ARG A 28 24.35 -42.28 8.74
C ARG A 28 24.38 -40.94 9.47
N HIS A 29 24.04 -41.00 10.76
CA HIS A 29 24.59 -40.09 11.76
C HIS A 29 26.12 -40.18 11.76
N VAL A 30 26.78 -39.04 11.55
CA VAL A 30 28.13 -38.80 12.05
C VAL A 30 28.02 -37.73 13.13
N SER A 31 28.33 -38.12 14.38
CA SER A 31 28.55 -37.19 15.48
C SER A 31 29.93 -36.56 15.30
N GLY A 32 29.99 -35.23 15.23
CA GLY A 32 31.23 -34.48 15.19
C GLY A 32 30.96 -32.99 15.35
N GLY A 33 31.22 -32.46 16.55
CA GLY A 33 30.92 -31.08 16.92
C GLY A 33 31.82 -30.03 16.26
N ASN A 34 31.28 -28.82 16.10
CA ASN A 34 31.81 -27.60 16.73
C ASN A 34 30.85 -26.44 16.45
N SER A 35 30.23 -25.95 17.52
CA SER A 35 29.35 -24.78 17.58
C SER A 35 30.14 -23.49 17.35
N ARG A 36 30.27 -23.06 16.08
CA ARG A 36 30.96 -21.79 15.75
C ARG A 36 30.47 -21.10 14.47
N TRP A 37 29.21 -21.27 14.07
CA TRP A 37 28.67 -20.54 12.91
C TRP A 37 27.23 -20.01 13.05
N GLU A 38 26.60 -20.14 14.22
CA GLU A 38 25.25 -19.59 14.50
C GLU A 38 25.23 -18.10 14.92
N LYS A 39 26.29 -17.31 14.65
CA LYS A 39 26.37 -15.91 15.11
C LYS A 39 26.62 -14.85 14.03
N VAL A 40 26.28 -15.11 12.77
CA VAL A 40 26.39 -14.09 11.69
C VAL A 40 25.10 -13.84 10.89
N ALA A 41 23.97 -14.41 11.29
CA ALA A 41 22.66 -14.13 10.71
C ALA A 41 21.87 -13.04 11.47
N ALA A 42 22.54 -12.19 12.26
CA ALA A 42 21.91 -11.16 13.11
C ALA A 42 22.23 -9.72 12.67
N ALA A 43 22.60 -9.50 11.40
CA ALA A 43 22.98 -8.17 10.90
C ALA A 43 22.39 -7.85 9.51
N ALA A 44 21.15 -8.25 9.24
CA ALA A 44 20.44 -7.91 8.00
C ALA A 44 18.96 -7.53 8.21
N VAL A 45 18.62 -6.89 9.33
CA VAL A 45 17.28 -6.30 9.54
C VAL A 45 17.43 -4.92 10.16
N ALA A 46 17.79 -3.92 9.35
CA ALA A 46 17.81 -2.53 9.80
C ALA A 46 17.62 -1.55 8.63
N VAL A 47 16.50 -1.65 7.91
CA VAL A 47 16.03 -0.54 7.04
C VAL A 47 14.53 -0.28 7.17
N LYS A 48 13.91 -0.72 8.28
CA LYS A 48 12.47 -0.56 8.47
C LYS A 48 12.17 0.13 9.80
N ALA A 49 12.10 1.46 9.75
CA ALA A 49 11.05 2.30 10.34
C ALA A 49 11.60 3.70 10.65
N MET A 50 11.62 4.58 9.65
CA MET A 50 11.62 6.04 9.88
C MET A 50 10.18 6.58 9.98
N ALA A 51 9.23 5.71 10.30
CA ALA A 51 7.87 6.10 10.61
C ALA A 51 7.81 6.41 12.10
N GLY A 52 8.08 7.68 12.44
CA GLY A 52 7.73 8.19 13.77
C GLY A 52 6.25 7.90 14.10
N PRO A 53 5.88 7.88 15.38
CA PRO A 53 4.52 7.58 15.78
C PRO A 53 3.54 8.57 15.11
N LYS A 54 2.62 8.04 14.29
CA LYS A 54 1.54 8.84 13.71
C LYS A 54 0.81 9.55 14.86
N TYR A 55 0.61 10.86 14.76
CA TYR A 55 -0.16 11.62 15.73
C TYR A 55 -1.55 10.97 15.90
N LYS A 56 -2.02 10.80 17.14
CA LYS A 56 -3.28 10.09 17.44
C LYS A 56 -4.48 10.64 16.66
N GLY A 57 -4.55 11.96 16.46
CA GLY A 57 -5.63 12.59 15.69
C GLY A 57 -5.58 12.25 14.20
N THR A 58 -4.38 12.12 13.64
CA THR A 58 -4.19 11.73 12.24
C THR A 58 -4.64 10.29 12.00
N GLN A 59 -4.25 9.38 12.89
CA GLN A 59 -4.64 7.97 12.81
C GLN A 59 -6.17 7.83 12.87
N MET A 60 -6.82 8.54 13.79
CA MET A 60 -8.28 8.54 13.91
C MET A 60 -8.97 9.09 12.64
N ARG A 61 -8.41 10.12 12.01
CA ARG A 61 -8.96 10.65 10.75
C ARG A 61 -8.84 9.63 9.62
N GLU A 62 -7.70 8.94 9.51
CA GLU A 62 -7.48 7.89 8.51
C GLU A 62 -8.45 6.72 8.68
N THR A 63 -8.69 6.27 9.91
CA THR A 63 -9.67 5.19 10.19
C THR A 63 -11.10 5.64 9.90
N ARG A 64 -11.49 6.85 10.31
CA ARG A 64 -12.84 7.37 10.03
C ARG A 64 -13.11 7.49 8.52
N LEU A 65 -12.13 7.95 7.74
CA LEU A 65 -12.26 8.01 6.28
C LEU A 65 -12.37 6.60 5.68
N ALA A 66 -11.65 5.62 6.20
CA ALA A 66 -11.79 4.24 5.75
C ALA A 66 -13.20 3.68 6.02
N GLU A 67 -13.73 3.88 7.22
CA GLU A 67 -15.08 3.44 7.60
C GLU A 67 -16.16 4.11 6.73
N MET A 68 -16.03 5.42 6.46
CA MET A 68 -16.97 6.13 5.59
C MET A 68 -16.92 5.63 4.15
N ILE A 69 -15.75 5.26 3.62
CA ILE A 69 -15.64 4.66 2.28
C ILE A 69 -16.39 3.33 2.23
N GLU A 70 -16.20 2.47 3.23
CA GLU A 70 -16.88 1.18 3.28
C GLU A 70 -18.41 1.36 3.32
N GLN A 71 -18.91 2.27 4.16
CA GLN A 71 -20.34 2.60 4.21
C GLN A 71 -20.86 3.12 2.87
N LYS A 72 -20.15 4.06 2.24
CA LYS A 72 -20.55 4.65 0.96
C LYS A 72 -20.50 3.65 -0.19
N VAL A 73 -19.56 2.70 -0.16
CA VAL A 73 -19.49 1.61 -1.14
C VAL A 73 -20.69 0.69 -1.01
N ASP A 74 -21.14 0.39 0.21
CA ASP A 74 -22.32 -0.44 0.41
C ASP A 74 -23.60 0.32 0.01
N GLU A 75 -23.73 1.60 0.35
CA GLU A 75 -24.81 2.48 -0.15
C GLU A 75 -24.84 2.52 -1.69
N ALA A 76 -23.68 2.71 -2.34
CA ALA A 76 -23.59 2.74 -3.79
C ALA A 76 -23.99 1.41 -4.42
N LYS A 77 -23.61 0.27 -3.82
CA LYS A 77 -24.07 -1.04 -4.31
C LYS A 77 -25.59 -1.13 -4.25
N GLU A 78 -26.21 -0.79 -3.12
CA GLU A 78 -27.67 -0.85 -2.93
C GLU A 78 -28.41 0.02 -3.95
N VAL A 79 -27.93 1.25 -4.20
CA VAL A 79 -28.51 2.15 -5.21
C VAL A 79 -28.36 1.59 -6.63
N CYS A 80 -27.22 0.96 -6.92
CA CYS A 80 -26.91 0.41 -8.25
C CYS A 80 -27.52 -0.97 -8.53
N GLU A 81 -28.13 -1.66 -7.55
CA GLU A 81 -28.69 -3.01 -7.73
C GLU A 81 -29.79 -3.07 -8.82
N GLY A 82 -30.55 -1.97 -8.98
CA GLY A 82 -31.62 -1.89 -9.97
C GLY A 82 -31.12 -1.55 -11.38
N ASP A 83 -30.31 -0.51 -11.50
CA ASP A 83 -29.75 -0.05 -12.77
C ASP A 83 -28.37 0.60 -12.55
N ALA A 84 -27.33 -0.12 -12.99
CA ALA A 84 -25.95 0.33 -12.91
C ALA A 84 -25.63 1.52 -13.84
N THR A 85 -26.54 1.89 -14.74
CA THR A 85 -26.38 3.02 -15.67
C THR A 85 -27.22 4.25 -15.31
N SER A 86 -28.04 4.12 -14.26
CA SER A 86 -28.83 5.22 -13.70
C SER A 86 -27.93 6.37 -13.23
N ASP A 87 -28.47 7.58 -13.27
CA ASP A 87 -27.73 8.76 -12.81
C ASP A 87 -27.56 8.74 -11.29
N GLU A 88 -28.50 8.15 -10.55
CA GLU A 88 -28.43 7.93 -9.11
C GLU A 88 -27.28 6.99 -8.73
N CYS A 89 -27.08 5.91 -9.50
CA CYS A 89 -25.94 5.00 -9.30
C CYS A 89 -24.60 5.71 -9.54
N LYS A 90 -24.50 6.55 -10.58
CA LYS A 90 -23.28 7.34 -10.85
C LYS A 90 -22.99 8.31 -9.70
N VAL A 91 -24.00 9.06 -9.25
CA VAL A 91 -23.85 10.00 -8.13
C VAL A 91 -23.41 9.27 -6.86
N ALA A 92 -23.95 8.09 -6.57
CA ALA A 92 -23.54 7.32 -5.39
C ALA A 92 -22.06 6.89 -5.48
N TRP A 93 -21.58 6.51 -6.66
CA TRP A 93 -20.16 6.23 -6.88
C TRP A 93 -19.27 7.48 -6.89
N ASP A 94 -19.78 8.63 -7.34
CA ASP A 94 -19.07 9.92 -7.26
C ASP A 94 -18.81 10.29 -5.79
N GLU A 95 -19.78 10.07 -4.89
CA GLU A 95 -19.58 10.27 -3.44
C GLU A 95 -18.48 9.36 -2.87
N VAL A 96 -18.43 8.09 -3.30
CA VAL A 96 -17.35 7.16 -2.92
C VAL A 96 -15.99 7.67 -3.40
N GLU A 97 -15.93 8.21 -4.61
CA GLU A 97 -14.72 8.80 -5.20
C GLU A 97 -14.24 9.99 -4.38
N GLU A 98 -15.12 10.92 -4.01
CA GLU A 98 -14.77 12.09 -3.20
C GLU A 98 -14.17 11.72 -1.84
N VAL A 99 -14.79 10.77 -1.11
CA VAL A 99 -14.27 10.33 0.20
C VAL A 99 -12.93 9.59 0.04
N SER A 100 -12.79 8.81 -1.04
CA SER A 100 -11.55 8.11 -1.36
C SER A 100 -10.42 9.09 -1.71
N GLN A 101 -10.73 10.15 -2.45
CA GLN A 101 -9.78 11.22 -2.75
C GLN A 101 -9.34 11.94 -1.47
N ALA A 102 -10.28 12.25 -0.56
CA ALA A 102 -9.94 12.86 0.73
C ALA A 102 -8.99 11.97 1.56
N LYS A 103 -9.17 10.66 1.53
CA LYS A 103 -8.25 9.70 2.17
C LYS A 103 -6.87 9.67 1.51
N ALA A 104 -6.82 9.72 0.18
CA ALA A 104 -5.56 9.75 -0.56
C ALA A 104 -4.78 11.05 -0.28
N ASP A 105 -5.45 12.20 -0.32
CA ASP A 105 -4.88 13.51 0.03
C ASP A 105 -4.34 13.53 1.46
N LEU A 106 -5.09 12.96 2.42
CA LEU A 106 -4.60 12.81 3.79
C LEU A 106 -3.29 12.01 3.82
N ARG A 107 -3.21 10.89 3.10
CA ARG A 107 -1.98 10.07 3.08
C ARG A 107 -0.79 10.83 2.50
N LEU A 108 -0.98 11.57 1.41
CA LEU A 108 0.08 12.40 0.81
C LEU A 108 0.56 13.48 1.77
N LYS A 109 -0.36 14.19 2.44
CA LYS A 109 -0.01 15.19 3.47
C LYS A 109 0.80 14.60 4.61
N LEU A 110 0.52 13.35 5.00
CA LEU A 110 1.28 12.67 6.03
C LEU A 110 2.64 12.17 5.57
N GLU A 111 2.84 11.97 4.27
CA GLU A 111 4.16 11.68 3.72
C GLU A 111 5.00 12.96 3.68
N VAL A 112 4.41 14.09 3.27
CA VAL A 112 5.07 15.40 3.33
C VAL A 112 5.42 15.79 4.77
N GLN A 113 4.52 15.56 5.75
CA GLN A 113 4.82 15.83 7.17
C GLN A 113 5.91 14.93 7.77
N LYS A 114 6.26 13.81 7.13
CA LYS A 114 7.41 12.99 7.54
C LYS A 114 8.72 13.53 7.01
N LEU A 115 8.69 14.40 5.99
CA LEU A 115 9.88 15.15 5.57
C LEU A 115 10.31 16.06 6.72
N ASP A 116 11.58 16.44 6.72
CA ASP A 116 12.10 17.37 7.71
C ASP A 116 11.24 18.65 7.67
N PRO A 117 10.69 19.12 8.81
CA PRO A 117 9.90 20.34 8.83
C PRO A 117 10.57 21.52 8.13
N LEU A 118 11.91 21.58 8.16
CA LEU A 118 12.70 22.59 7.46
C LEU A 118 12.60 22.47 5.92
N GLU A 119 12.47 21.27 5.38
CA GLU A 119 12.45 21.03 3.93
C GLU A 119 11.22 21.65 3.26
N SER A 120 10.06 21.56 3.90
CA SER A 120 8.85 22.26 3.44
C SER A 120 8.98 23.79 3.48
N PHE A 121 9.68 24.32 4.49
CA PHE A 121 9.95 25.75 4.62
C PHE A 121 10.94 26.25 3.55
N CYS A 122 12.00 25.48 3.28
CA CYS A 122 12.99 25.79 2.26
C CYS A 122 12.46 25.70 0.84
N GLN A 123 11.41 24.90 0.60
CA GLN A 123 10.75 24.81 -0.69
C GLN A 123 10.09 26.13 -1.11
N ASP A 124 9.50 26.83 -0.14
CA ASP A 124 8.81 28.11 -0.36
C ASP A 124 9.73 29.32 -0.13
N ASN A 125 10.84 29.16 0.62
CA ASN A 125 11.76 30.23 1.01
C ASN A 125 13.24 29.84 0.78
N PRO A 126 13.66 29.58 -0.48
CA PRO A 126 15.01 29.08 -0.78
C PRO A 126 16.13 30.08 -0.46
N GLU A 127 15.81 31.37 -0.32
CA GLU A 127 16.76 32.45 -0.06
C GLU A 127 17.05 32.69 1.43
N THR A 128 16.28 32.06 2.32
CA THR A 128 16.47 32.18 3.78
C THR A 128 17.81 31.59 4.21
N GLU A 129 18.37 32.11 5.29
CA GLU A 129 19.70 31.70 5.76
C GLU A 129 19.74 30.21 6.14
N GLU A 130 18.60 29.67 6.58
CA GLU A 130 18.42 28.27 6.92
C GLU A 130 18.38 27.34 5.70
N CYS A 131 18.15 27.89 4.49
CA CYS A 131 17.87 27.13 3.27
C CYS A 131 18.85 27.40 2.12
N ARG A 132 19.73 28.39 2.25
CA ARG A 132 20.70 28.76 1.22
C ARG A 132 21.79 27.70 1.07
N ILE A 133 21.77 26.97 -0.05
CA ILE A 133 22.79 26.00 -0.45
C ILE A 133 23.76 26.68 -1.43
N TYR A 134 25.07 26.61 -1.17
CA TYR A 134 26.11 27.08 -2.09
C TYR A 134 26.70 25.89 -2.85
N GLU A 135 26.83 25.99 -4.18
CA GLU A 135 27.62 25.02 -4.95
C GLU A 135 29.09 25.43 -4.91
N ASP A 136 29.97 24.49 -4.51
CA ASP A 136 31.43 24.66 -4.44
C ASP A 136 32.12 24.64 -5.81
#